data_AF-A0A9D6NB23-F1
#
_entry.id   AF-A0A9D6NB23-F1
#
_cell.length_a   1.000
_cell.length_b   1.000
_cell.length_c   1.000
_cell.angle_alpha   90.00
_cell.angle_beta   90.00
_cell.angle_gamma   90.00
#
_symmetry.space_group_name_H-M   'P 1'
#
loop_
_entity.id
_entity.type
_entity.pdbx_description
1 polymer ?
#
loop_
_entity_poly.entity_id
_entity_poly.type
_entity_poly.pdbx_seq_one_letter_code
_entity_poly.pdbx_strand_id
1 'polypeptide(L)'
;MYMLTRTQGAITIADEVWVATALLHGEHPSREDFTLEEIESKVEALDLFGRLRPGVRVHTSMHCVANKKPNPANYCMLFATGRNTRRLYRPGDPSHPDRVGKTTPAAGDLPPELRYLLQWYHGEYAASGGPPEDPILAARGVGSELWKDVDVDEHVDHLRERWQ
;
A
#
# COMPACT_ATOMS: atom_id res chain seq x y z
N MET A 1 -13.44 11.01 23.13
CA MET A 1 -11.98 11.23 23.01
C MET A 1 -11.31 9.87 23.23
N TYR A 2 -10.97 9.16 22.15
CA TYR A 2 -10.26 7.88 22.28
C TYR A 2 -8.81 8.20 22.66
N MET A 3 -8.39 7.80 23.86
CA MET A 3 -7.00 7.89 24.27
C MET A 3 -6.24 6.74 23.62
N LEU A 4 -5.41 7.05 22.63
CA LEU A 4 -4.47 6.07 22.09
C LEU A 4 -3.35 5.86 23.10
N THR A 5 -3.10 4.60 23.46
CA THR A 5 -2.05 4.27 24.42
C THR A 5 -0.68 4.56 23.81
N ARG A 6 0.18 5.32 24.50
CA ARG A 6 1.55 5.60 24.02
C ARG A 6 2.36 4.30 23.95
N THR A 7 2.97 4.04 22.79
CA THR A 7 3.65 2.77 22.48
C THR A 7 4.93 2.54 23.30
N GLN A 8 5.31 1.25 23.48
CA GLN A 8 6.61 0.82 24.03
C GLN A 8 7.79 0.98 23.04
N GLY A 9 7.53 1.27 21.75
CA GLY A 9 8.52 1.64 20.73
C GLY A 9 8.45 3.13 20.35
N ALA A 10 9.57 3.74 19.95
CA ALA A 10 9.62 5.15 19.60
C ALA A 10 9.02 5.39 18.20
N ILE A 11 7.74 5.77 18.14
CA ILE A 11 7.07 6.13 16.88
C ILE A 11 7.88 7.19 16.11
N THR A 12 8.16 6.91 14.83
CA THR A 12 8.89 7.85 13.97
C THR A 12 7.94 8.81 13.27
N ILE A 13 8.46 9.93 12.76
CA ILE A 13 7.67 10.88 11.96
C ILE A 13 7.09 10.19 10.72
N ALA A 14 7.83 9.26 10.12
CA ALA A 14 7.38 8.50 8.97
C ALA A 14 6.17 7.61 9.33
N ASP A 15 6.20 6.98 10.51
CA ASP A 15 5.08 6.17 11.00
C ASP A 15 3.84 7.03 11.27
N GLU A 16 4.00 8.20 11.90
CA GLU A 16 2.91 9.16 12.13
C GLU A 16 2.23 9.56 10.80
N VAL A 17 3.03 9.90 9.79
CA VAL A 17 2.54 10.28 8.45
C VAL A 17 1.81 9.12 7.75
N TRP A 18 2.35 7.90 7.87
CA TRP A 18 1.71 6.72 7.29
C TRP A 18 0.36 6.43 7.97
N VAL A 19 0.31 6.47 9.30
CA VAL A 19 -0.93 6.24 10.07
C VAL A 19 -1.99 7.28 9.74
N ALA A 20 -1.61 8.56 9.70
CA ALA A 20 -2.52 9.64 9.32
C ALA A 20 -3.12 9.41 7.93
N THR A 21 -2.30 9.04 6.95
CA THR A 21 -2.76 8.79 5.57
C THR A 21 -3.64 7.53 5.49
N ALA A 22 -3.31 6.47 6.23
CA ALA A 22 -4.11 5.26 6.32
C ALA A 22 -5.51 5.54 6.90
N LEU A 23 -5.58 6.31 7.98
CA LEU A 23 -6.86 6.69 8.59
C LEU A 23 -7.69 7.59 7.68
N LEU A 24 -7.06 8.51 6.94
CA LEU A 24 -7.78 9.32 5.95
C LEU A 24 -8.43 8.45 4.86
N HIS A 25 -7.76 7.40 4.39
CA HIS A 25 -8.38 6.44 3.46
C HIS A 25 -9.53 5.65 4.12
N GLY A 26 -9.39 5.26 5.38
CA GLY A 26 -10.48 4.61 6.12
C GLY A 26 -11.70 5.51 6.32
N GLU A 27 -11.48 6.82 6.56
CA GLU A 27 -12.53 7.83 6.75
C GLU A 27 -13.17 8.28 5.44
N HIS A 28 -12.41 8.21 4.34
CA HIS A 28 -12.85 8.60 3.01
C HIS A 28 -12.53 7.53 1.96
N PRO A 29 -13.21 6.36 1.97
CA PRO A 29 -12.86 5.23 1.10
C PRO A 29 -12.94 5.51 -0.40
N SER A 30 -13.78 6.48 -0.81
CA SER A 30 -13.94 6.88 -2.22
C SER A 30 -12.86 7.85 -2.72
N ARG A 31 -12.02 8.39 -1.83
CA ARG A 31 -10.97 9.34 -2.20
C ARG A 31 -9.68 8.61 -2.50
N GLU A 32 -9.10 8.92 -3.67
CA GLU A 32 -7.84 8.35 -4.12
C GLU A 32 -6.63 8.95 -3.42
N ASP A 33 -6.68 10.23 -3.04
CA ASP A 33 -5.58 10.96 -2.43
C ASP A 33 -6.04 12.09 -1.49
N PHE A 34 -5.05 12.63 -0.76
CA PHE A 34 -5.21 13.68 0.24
C PHE A 34 -4.13 14.73 0.07
N THR A 35 -4.47 15.99 0.37
CA THR A 35 -3.52 17.08 0.37
C THR A 35 -2.48 16.92 1.48
N LEU A 36 -1.34 17.58 1.31
CA LEU A 36 -0.31 17.67 2.36
C LEU A 36 -0.87 18.19 3.69
N GLU A 37 -1.73 19.21 3.60
CA GLU A 37 -2.34 19.86 4.76
C GLU A 37 -3.30 18.92 5.49
N GLU A 38 -4.14 18.18 4.77
CA GLU A 38 -5.02 17.17 5.38
C GLU A 38 -4.23 16.11 6.15
N ILE A 39 -3.12 15.64 5.59
CA ILE A 39 -2.25 14.66 6.26
C ILE A 39 -1.60 15.29 7.51
N GLU A 40 -1.11 16.52 7.42
CA GLU A 40 -0.51 17.23 8.56
C GLU A 40 -1.52 17.51 9.67
N SER A 41 -2.71 18.00 9.34
CA SER A 41 -3.81 18.21 10.29
C SER A 41 -4.23 16.89 10.93
N LYS A 42 -4.21 15.79 10.17
CA LYS A 42 -4.50 14.46 10.72
C LYS A 42 -3.41 14.00 11.69
N VAL A 43 -2.13 14.19 11.37
CA VAL A 43 -1.01 13.89 12.29
C VAL A 43 -1.16 14.70 13.59
N GLU A 44 -1.44 15.99 13.49
CA GLU A 44 -1.66 16.86 14.64
C GLU A 44 -2.85 16.39 15.50
N ALA A 45 -3.97 16.04 14.86
CA ALA A 45 -5.17 15.58 15.56
C ALA A 45 -4.99 14.23 16.26
N LEU A 46 -4.16 13.34 15.72
CA LEU A 46 -3.87 12.02 16.34
C LEU A 46 -2.95 12.14 17.55
N ASP A 47 -2.10 13.17 17.59
CA ASP A 47 -1.20 13.48 18.69
C ASP A 47 -0.38 12.30 19.22
N LEU A 48 0.05 11.40 18.32
CA LEU A 48 0.74 10.15 18.70
C LEU A 48 2.05 10.39 19.45
N PHE A 49 2.76 11.46 19.09
CA PHE A 49 3.98 11.89 19.76
C PHE A 49 3.74 12.89 20.92
N GLY A 50 2.53 13.42 21.07
CA GLY A 50 2.21 14.46 22.06
C GLY A 50 2.50 15.91 21.61
N ARG A 51 2.86 16.11 20.33
CA ARG A 51 2.93 17.42 19.65
C ARG A 51 3.15 17.22 18.15
N LEU A 52 2.76 18.22 17.34
CA LEU A 52 3.17 18.29 15.95
C LEU A 52 4.69 18.52 15.82
N ARG A 53 5.38 17.60 15.13
CA ARG A 53 6.84 17.66 14.96
C ARG A 53 7.19 18.48 13.71
N PRO A 54 8.21 19.37 13.76
CA PRO A 54 8.60 20.19 12.61
C PRO A 54 8.92 19.39 11.33
N GLY A 55 9.34 18.13 11.48
CA GLY A 55 9.68 17.25 10.37
C GLY A 55 8.49 16.66 9.61
N VAL A 56 7.24 16.82 10.07
CA VAL A 56 6.07 16.19 9.44
C VAL A 56 5.91 16.69 7.99
N ARG A 57 5.95 18.01 7.76
CA ARG A 57 5.82 18.60 6.41
C ARG A 57 6.82 18.02 5.41
N VAL A 58 8.09 17.89 5.80
CA VAL A 58 9.14 17.37 4.91
C VAL A 58 8.99 15.87 4.68
N HIS A 59 8.47 15.12 5.66
CA HIS A 59 8.15 13.70 5.48
C HIS A 59 7.01 13.49 4.50
N THR A 60 5.89 14.20 4.68
CA THR A 60 4.73 14.13 3.79
C THR A 60 5.05 14.60 2.37
N SER A 61 5.91 15.62 2.22
CA SER A 61 6.22 16.20 0.91
C SER A 61 7.37 15.52 0.16
N MET A 62 8.30 14.88 0.87
CA MET A 62 9.56 14.40 0.29
C MET A 62 10.09 13.09 0.91
N HIS A 63 10.34 13.03 2.21
CA HIS A 63 11.09 11.89 2.78
C HIS A 63 10.33 10.56 2.72
N CYS A 64 8.99 10.58 2.75
CA CYS A 64 8.16 9.37 2.66
C CYS A 64 7.75 9.00 1.23
N VAL A 65 8.07 9.83 0.23
CA VAL A 65 7.45 9.78 -1.10
C VAL A 65 8.26 8.92 -2.07
N ALA A 66 7.71 7.77 -2.47
CA ALA A 66 8.38 6.73 -3.27
C ALA A 66 8.75 7.17 -4.69
N ASN A 67 7.92 7.98 -5.34
CA ASN A 67 8.16 8.45 -6.72
C ASN A 67 8.94 9.77 -6.79
N LYS A 68 9.58 10.19 -5.70
CA LYS A 68 10.50 11.33 -5.66
C LYS A 68 11.92 10.89 -5.38
N LYS A 69 12.90 11.63 -5.91
CA LYS A 69 14.31 11.44 -5.59
C LYS A 69 14.52 11.46 -4.05
N PRO A 70 15.26 10.51 -3.48
CA PRO A 70 15.65 10.53 -2.07
C PRO A 70 16.43 11.79 -1.70
N ASN A 71 16.21 12.29 -0.49
CA ASN A 71 17.01 13.35 0.10
C ASN A 71 16.69 13.46 1.59
N PRO A 72 17.56 13.05 2.54
CA PRO A 72 18.45 11.88 2.46
C PRO A 72 17.69 10.56 2.67
N ALA A 73 16.45 10.61 3.20
CA ALA A 73 15.66 9.43 3.50
C ALA A 73 15.16 8.73 2.23
N ASN A 74 15.04 7.40 2.33
CA ASN A 74 14.70 6.51 1.21
C ASN A 74 13.38 5.74 1.41
N TYR A 75 12.51 6.18 2.34
CA TYR A 75 11.22 5.54 2.61
C TYR A 75 10.28 5.54 1.39
N CYS A 76 9.39 4.56 1.36
CA CYS A 76 8.40 4.30 0.31
C CYS A 76 6.99 4.17 0.90
N MET A 77 6.60 5.10 1.77
CA MET A 77 5.33 5.04 2.50
C MET A 77 4.19 5.73 1.76
N LEU A 78 4.50 6.80 1.03
CA LEU A 78 3.55 7.60 0.27
C LEU A 78 3.88 7.59 -1.21
N PHE A 79 2.88 7.86 -2.03
CA PHE A 79 3.00 8.10 -3.46
C PHE A 79 2.44 9.48 -3.79
N ALA A 80 3.20 10.31 -4.52
CA ALA A 80 2.70 11.60 -4.97
C ALA A 80 1.87 11.43 -6.24
N THR A 81 0.58 11.71 -6.15
CA THR A 81 -0.39 11.72 -7.26
C THR A 81 -0.47 13.09 -7.94
N GLY A 82 -0.08 14.16 -7.23
CA GLY A 82 -0.01 15.51 -7.77
C GLY A 82 1.01 16.39 -7.04
N ARG A 83 1.01 17.70 -7.34
CA ARG A 83 1.94 18.67 -6.71
C ARG A 83 1.80 18.66 -5.19
N ASN A 84 0.56 18.67 -4.71
CA ASN A 84 0.20 18.80 -3.29
C ASN A 84 -0.65 17.65 -2.74
N THR A 85 -0.94 16.61 -3.53
CA THR A 85 -1.71 15.44 -3.09
C THR A 85 -0.86 14.17 -3.03
N ARG A 86 -1.10 13.34 -2.00
CA ARG A 86 -0.41 12.09 -1.65
C ARG A 86 -1.46 11.02 -1.36
N ARG A 87 -1.11 9.78 -1.64
CA ARG A 87 -1.80 8.59 -1.11
C ARG A 87 -0.79 7.62 -0.52
N LEU A 88 -1.25 6.55 0.13
CA LEU A 88 -0.34 5.46 0.52
C LEU A 88 0.29 4.80 -0.71
N TYR A 89 1.57 4.46 -0.59
CA TYR A 89 2.27 3.66 -1.59
C TYR A 89 1.65 2.26 -1.69
N ARG A 90 1.50 1.74 -2.90
CA ARG A 90 1.04 0.37 -3.18
C ARG A 90 2.15 -0.43 -3.84
N PRO A 91 2.30 -1.73 -3.53
CA PRO A 91 3.16 -2.60 -4.32
C PRO A 91 2.78 -2.54 -5.81
N GLY A 92 3.75 -2.27 -6.68
CA GLY A 92 3.54 -2.06 -8.11
C GLY A 92 3.54 -0.59 -8.55
N ASP A 93 3.41 0.35 -7.60
CA ASP A 93 3.59 1.77 -7.91
C ASP A 93 5.01 2.06 -8.40
N PRO A 94 5.19 2.91 -9.43
CA PRO A 94 6.51 3.35 -9.86
C PRO A 94 7.25 4.05 -8.71
N SER A 95 8.43 3.55 -8.37
CA SER A 95 9.32 4.18 -7.39
C SER A 95 10.61 4.66 -8.05
N HIS A 96 11.24 5.66 -7.44
CA HIS A 96 12.59 6.05 -7.84
C HIS A 96 13.56 4.91 -7.49
N PRO A 97 14.54 4.55 -8.34
CA PRO A 97 15.44 3.40 -8.10
C PRO A 97 16.13 3.41 -6.73
N ASP A 98 16.52 4.59 -6.25
CA ASP A 98 17.17 4.76 -4.94
C ASP A 98 16.20 4.69 -3.73
N ARG A 99 14.90 4.44 -3.95
CA ARG A 99 13.88 4.31 -2.91
C ARG A 99 13.65 2.84 -2.58
N VAL A 100 14.43 2.35 -1.61
CA VAL A 100 14.42 0.95 -1.14
C VAL A 100 14.08 0.82 0.34
N GLY A 101 13.62 1.90 0.96
CA GLY A 101 13.30 1.94 2.38
C GLY A 101 11.92 1.38 2.74
N LYS A 102 11.60 1.47 4.03
CA LYS A 102 10.35 1.04 4.66
C LYS A 102 9.09 1.56 3.92
N THR A 103 8.12 0.66 3.69
CA THR A 103 6.81 0.95 3.06
C THR A 103 5.66 1.05 4.06
N THR A 104 5.76 0.37 5.20
CA THR A 104 4.77 0.37 6.29
C THR A 104 5.45 0.42 7.65
N PRO A 105 4.82 0.98 8.71
CA PRO A 105 5.28 0.92 10.10
C PRO A 105 5.58 -0.52 10.56
N ALA A 106 6.52 -0.70 11.49
CA ALA A 106 6.65 -2.00 12.14
C ALA A 106 5.53 -2.12 13.18
N ALA A 107 4.95 -3.31 13.35
CA ALA A 107 3.84 -3.51 14.29
C ALA A 107 4.22 -3.13 15.73
N GLY A 108 5.49 -3.29 16.12
CA GLY A 108 6.01 -2.90 17.44
C GLY A 108 6.10 -1.38 17.66
N ASP A 109 6.19 -0.59 16.59
CA ASP A 109 6.26 0.88 16.64
C ASP A 109 4.87 1.51 16.81
N LEU A 110 3.81 0.77 16.46
CA LEU A 110 2.42 1.24 16.52
C LEU A 110 1.74 0.91 17.85
N PRO A 111 0.92 1.86 18.38
CA PRO A 111 -0.05 1.57 19.43
C PRO A 111 -0.89 0.34 19.08
N PRO A 112 -1.17 -0.57 20.02
CA PRO A 112 -1.96 -1.78 19.77
C PRO A 112 -3.28 -1.51 19.03
N GLU A 113 -3.93 -0.39 19.35
CA GLU A 113 -5.21 0.05 18.78
C GLU A 113 -5.11 0.44 17.30
N LEU A 114 -3.91 0.69 16.79
CA LEU A 114 -3.66 1.09 15.39
C LEU A 114 -3.06 -0.04 14.56
N ARG A 115 -2.71 -1.18 15.16
CA ARG A 115 -2.10 -2.30 14.42
C ARG A 115 -3.04 -2.89 13.36
N TYR A 116 -4.35 -2.74 13.53
CA TYR A 116 -5.34 -3.16 12.52
C TYR A 116 -5.12 -2.47 11.17
N LEU A 117 -4.53 -1.26 11.15
CA LEU A 117 -4.23 -0.54 9.92
C LEU A 117 -3.24 -1.32 9.03
N LEU A 118 -2.33 -2.09 9.63
CA LEU A 118 -1.42 -2.95 8.86
C LEU A 118 -2.18 -4.09 8.19
N GLN A 119 -3.15 -4.70 8.89
CA GLN A 119 -4.01 -5.74 8.33
C GLN A 119 -4.87 -5.19 7.19
N TRP A 120 -5.53 -4.05 7.41
CA TRP A 120 -6.31 -3.36 6.38
C TRP A 120 -5.43 -2.99 5.16
N TYR A 121 -4.23 -2.46 5.40
CA TYR A 121 -3.32 -2.09 4.31
C TYR A 121 -2.96 -3.30 3.45
N HIS A 122 -2.54 -4.41 4.07
CA HIS A 122 -2.12 -5.60 3.32
C HIS A 122 -3.28 -6.37 2.70
N GLY A 123 -4.43 -6.44 3.37
CA GLY A 123 -5.59 -7.22 2.92
C GLY A 123 -6.47 -6.52 1.90
N GLU A 124 -6.58 -5.19 1.97
CA GLU A 124 -7.53 -4.43 1.17
C GLU A 124 -6.82 -3.38 0.30
N TYR A 125 -6.09 -2.45 0.92
CA TYR A 125 -5.57 -1.29 0.21
C TYR A 125 -4.48 -1.64 -0.81
N ALA A 126 -3.46 -2.40 -0.39
CA ALA A 126 -2.34 -2.78 -1.25
C ALA A 126 -2.77 -3.77 -2.34
N ALA A 127 -3.71 -4.66 -2.04
CA ALA A 127 -4.25 -5.62 -3.00
C ALA A 127 -5.02 -4.94 -4.15
N SER A 128 -5.72 -3.83 -3.86
CA SER A 128 -6.46 -3.06 -4.86
C SER A 128 -5.60 -2.32 -5.91
N GLY A 129 -4.27 -2.30 -5.75
CA GLY A 129 -3.32 -1.55 -6.58
C GLY A 129 -2.58 -2.35 -7.64
N GLY A 130 -2.79 -3.67 -7.72
CA GLY A 130 -2.19 -4.48 -8.78
C GLY A 130 -2.66 -4.02 -10.17
N PRO A 131 -1.91 -4.32 -11.25
CA PRO A 131 -2.52 -4.28 -12.58
C PRO A 131 -3.83 -5.07 -12.52
N PRO A 132 -4.92 -4.60 -13.18
CA PRO A 132 -6.18 -5.35 -13.18
C PRO A 132 -5.87 -6.80 -13.48
N GLU A 133 -6.39 -7.73 -12.68
CA GLU A 133 -6.21 -9.15 -12.95
C GLU A 133 -6.49 -9.37 -14.43
N ASP A 134 -5.48 -9.82 -15.18
CA ASP A 134 -5.65 -10.09 -16.60
C ASP A 134 -6.84 -11.05 -16.71
N PRO A 135 -7.93 -10.69 -17.43
CA PRO A 135 -9.11 -11.53 -17.52
C PRO A 135 -8.78 -12.96 -17.97
N ILE A 136 -7.69 -13.14 -18.73
CA ILE A 136 -7.19 -14.45 -19.16
C ILE A 136 -6.52 -15.21 -17.99
N LEU A 137 -5.78 -14.52 -17.11
CA LEU A 137 -5.20 -15.12 -15.90
C LEU A 137 -6.25 -15.35 -14.80
N ALA A 138 -7.26 -14.48 -14.68
CA ALA A 138 -8.40 -14.68 -13.80
C ALA A 138 -9.27 -15.86 -14.26
N ALA A 139 -9.32 -16.11 -15.57
CA ALA A 139 -9.94 -17.30 -16.17
C ALA A 139 -9.06 -18.56 -16.13
N ARG A 140 -7.86 -18.52 -15.51
CA ARG A 140 -6.97 -19.68 -15.41
C ARG A 140 -7.64 -20.78 -14.58
N GLY A 141 -8.05 -21.85 -15.25
CA GLY A 141 -8.81 -22.97 -14.66
C GLY A 141 -10.26 -23.04 -15.14
N VAL A 142 -10.77 -22.00 -15.81
CA VAL A 142 -12.04 -22.07 -16.54
C VAL A 142 -11.87 -23.07 -17.69
N GLY A 143 -12.63 -24.16 -17.64
CA GLY A 143 -12.57 -25.25 -18.61
C GLY A 143 -11.77 -26.48 -18.15
N SER A 144 -11.11 -26.48 -16.98
CA SER A 144 -10.41 -27.68 -16.46
C SER A 144 -11.35 -28.89 -16.31
N GLU A 145 -12.61 -28.64 -15.96
CA GLU A 145 -13.70 -29.62 -15.89
C GLU A 145 -13.99 -30.30 -17.25
N LEU A 146 -13.76 -29.62 -18.38
CA LEU A 146 -13.97 -30.17 -19.73
C LEU A 146 -12.89 -31.20 -20.11
N TRP A 147 -11.76 -31.18 -19.43
CA TRP A 147 -10.59 -32.03 -19.71
C TRP A 147 -10.38 -33.13 -18.67
N LYS A 148 -11.28 -33.27 -17.68
CA LYS A 148 -11.14 -34.25 -16.59
C LYS A 148 -11.16 -35.71 -17.07
N ASP A 149 -11.89 -35.98 -18.14
CA ASP A 149 -12.04 -37.32 -18.73
C ASP A 149 -11.34 -37.44 -20.10
N VAL A 150 -10.52 -36.45 -20.46
CA VAL A 150 -9.75 -36.47 -21.71
C VAL A 150 -8.35 -36.94 -21.37
N ASP A 151 -8.00 -38.15 -21.85
CA ASP A 151 -6.61 -38.58 -21.85
C ASP A 151 -5.84 -37.67 -22.82
N VAL A 152 -4.86 -36.95 -22.27
CA VAL A 152 -4.08 -35.94 -22.99
C VAL A 152 -3.26 -36.58 -24.10
N ASP A 153 -2.74 -37.79 -23.88
CA ASP A 153 -1.91 -38.49 -24.84
C ASP A 153 -2.75 -38.99 -26.02
N GLU A 154 -3.94 -39.55 -25.75
CA GLU A 154 -4.89 -39.98 -26.79
C GLU A 154 -5.41 -38.81 -27.63
N HIS A 155 -5.67 -37.66 -27.01
CA HIS A 155 -6.11 -36.45 -27.71
C HIS A 155 -5.04 -35.88 -28.65
N VAL A 156 -3.77 -35.89 -28.24
CA VAL A 156 -2.65 -35.40 -29.05
C VAL A 156 -2.42 -36.32 -30.26
N ASP A 157 -2.54 -37.63 -30.07
CA ASP A 157 -2.43 -38.60 -31.16
C ASP A 157 -3.55 -38.41 -32.20
N HIS A 158 -4.79 -38.27 -31.74
CA HIS A 158 -5.94 -38.03 -32.61
C HIS A 158 -5.88 -36.68 -33.36
N LEU A 159 -5.23 -35.66 -32.76
CA LEU A 159 -4.95 -34.39 -33.44
C LEU A 159 -3.89 -34.57 -34.52
N ARG A 160 -2.83 -35.34 -34.29
CA ARG A 160 -1.74 -35.57 -35.26
C ARG A 160 -2.18 -36.39 -36.47
N GLU A 161 -3.13 -37.30 -36.31
CA GLU A 161 -3.71 -38.08 -37.41
C GLU A 161 -4.45 -37.21 -38.45
N ARG A 162 -4.97 -36.04 -38.05
CA ARG A 162 -5.69 -35.12 -38.94
C ARG A 162 -4.80 -34.17 -39.76
N TRP A 163 -3.48 -34.29 -39.66
CA TRP A 163 -2.50 -33.51 -40.42
C TRP A 163 -1.67 -34.36 -41.40
N GLN A 164 -2.14 -35.57 -41.74
CA GLN A 164 -1.71 -36.34 -42.91
C GLN A 164 -2.75 -36.28 -44.03
#